data_AF-A0A832MYS4-F1
#
_entry.id   AF-A0A832MYS4-F1
#
_cell.length_a   1.000
_cell.length_b   1.000
_cell.length_c   1.000
_cell.angle_alpha   90.00
_cell.angle_beta   90.00
_cell.angle_gamma   90.00
#
_symmetry.space_group_name_H-M   'P 1'
#
loop_
_entity.id
_entity.type
_entity.pdbx_description
1 polymer ?
#
loop_
_entity_poly.entity_id
_entity_poly.type
_entity_poly.pdbx_seq_one_letter_code
_entity_poly.pdbx_strand_id
1 'polypeptide(L)'
;MKTLLFAVNSKQKKFFAQIKNHMGSDTVLVESKRLLIPSLKALRYLPKADLSAPVVLKRDDFLAKRGRWLPAWLLEPVSRLEAAWNLLRYFRVITPEYGQLMVWNGILFRQAIAVEIAKLHGMRVVYAETGLLPGRITVDPKGVNYYNSAPRERHFFEAYRCDKPLPGTLIPRNPKNAGKFASARKIALPERYVFIPFQVDYDTQILTHSPWIRDMRMLFDQIEAISREVPELHFLFKEHPSSIKSYPDLHARA
;
A
#
# COMPACT_ATOMS: atom_id res chain seq x y z
N MET A 1 25.93 6.22 10.94
CA MET A 1 24.99 5.17 11.42
C MET A 1 24.67 4.30 10.23
N LYS A 2 24.97 3.00 10.30
CA LYS A 2 24.80 2.10 9.17
C LYS A 2 23.33 1.89 8.84
N THR A 3 22.95 2.11 7.57
CA THR A 3 21.56 2.03 7.08
C THR A 3 21.41 0.90 6.08
N LEU A 4 20.41 0.05 6.26
CA LEU A 4 20.05 -1.01 5.33
C LEU A 4 18.83 -0.60 4.49
N LEU A 5 18.99 -0.52 3.17
CA LEU A 5 17.89 -0.33 2.22
C LEU A 5 17.44 -1.69 1.70
N PHE A 6 16.17 -2.03 1.90
CA PHE A 6 15.67 -3.37 1.59
C PHE A 6 14.66 -3.35 0.44
N ALA A 7 15.06 -3.91 -0.71
CA ALA A 7 14.27 -3.93 -1.93
C ALA A 7 13.69 -5.32 -2.21
N VAL A 8 12.38 -5.41 -2.47
CA VAL A 8 11.73 -6.68 -2.81
C VAL A 8 11.48 -6.89 -4.31
N ASN A 9 11.72 -5.85 -5.12
CA ASN A 9 11.59 -5.89 -6.57
C ASN A 9 12.52 -4.88 -7.28
N SER A 10 12.62 -4.97 -8.60
CA SER A 10 13.52 -4.15 -9.42
C SER A 10 13.21 -2.65 -9.37
N LYS A 11 11.94 -2.25 -9.19
CA LYS A 11 11.55 -0.83 -9.09
C LYS A 11 12.06 -0.21 -7.79
N GLN A 12 11.83 -0.91 -6.68
CA GLN A 12 12.36 -0.51 -5.37
C GLN A 12 13.89 -0.51 -5.37
N LYS A 13 14.52 -1.50 -6.01
CA LYS A 13 15.99 -1.55 -6.16
C LYS A 13 16.52 -0.31 -6.87
N LYS A 14 15.89 0.09 -7.99
CA LYS A 14 16.28 1.29 -8.74
C LYS A 14 16.15 2.54 -7.86
N PHE A 15 15.04 2.67 -7.14
CA PHE A 15 14.83 3.76 -6.19
C PHE A 15 15.90 3.78 -5.08
N PHE A 16 16.10 2.67 -4.38
CA PHE A 16 17.07 2.61 -3.29
C PHE A 16 18.52 2.71 -3.75
N ALA A 17 18.84 2.34 -4.98
CA ALA A 17 20.16 2.61 -5.55
C ALA A 17 20.41 4.13 -5.66
N GLN A 18 19.40 4.91 -6.05
CA GLN A 18 19.51 6.38 -6.06
C GLN A 18 19.71 6.91 -4.64
N ILE A 19 18.94 6.43 -3.65
CA ILE A 19 19.10 6.83 -2.24
C ILE A 19 20.51 6.50 -1.73
N LYS A 20 20.99 5.27 -1.97
CA LYS A 20 22.34 4.83 -1.58
C LYS A 20 23.42 5.76 -2.13
N ASN A 21 23.32 6.14 -3.40
CA ASN A 21 24.29 7.04 -4.04
C ASN A 21 24.37 8.42 -3.38
N HIS A 22 23.28 8.89 -2.76
CA HIS A 22 23.26 10.16 -2.03
C HIS A 22 23.67 10.03 -0.56
N MET A 23 23.42 8.89 0.08
CA MET A 23 23.70 8.66 1.51
C MET A 23 25.13 8.16 1.80
N GLY A 24 25.88 7.71 0.79
CA GLY A 24 27.29 7.34 0.94
C GLY A 24 27.55 5.90 1.44
N SER A 25 28.76 5.66 1.95
CA SER A 25 29.33 4.33 2.25
C SER A 25 28.65 3.59 3.40
N ASP A 26 28.07 4.29 4.36
CA ASP A 26 27.33 3.72 5.49
C ASP A 26 25.99 3.08 5.09
N THR A 27 25.60 3.17 3.81
CA THR A 27 24.32 2.69 3.30
C THR A 27 24.50 1.43 2.44
N VAL A 28 23.86 0.34 2.86
CA VAL A 28 23.90 -0.96 2.17
C VAL A 28 22.55 -1.23 1.52
N LEU A 29 22.55 -1.60 0.24
CA LEU A 29 21.34 -2.00 -0.50
C LEU A 29 21.29 -3.52 -0.63
N VAL A 30 20.19 -4.12 -0.18
CA VAL A 30 19.92 -5.55 -0.31
C VAL A 30 18.66 -5.79 -1.13
N GLU A 31 18.72 -6.80 -2.00
CA GLU A 31 17.60 -7.25 -2.80
C GLU A 31 17.11 -8.62 -2.30
N SER A 32 15.85 -8.70 -1.87
CA SER A 32 15.26 -9.93 -1.33
C SER A 32 15.44 -11.15 -2.25
N LYS A 33 15.39 -10.97 -3.57
CA LYS A 33 15.50 -12.09 -4.54
C LYS A 33 16.89 -12.75 -4.53
N ARG A 34 17.92 -12.03 -4.08
CA ARG A 34 19.30 -12.53 -3.96
C ARG A 34 19.56 -13.24 -2.64
N LEU A 35 18.61 -13.17 -1.70
CA LEU A 35 18.70 -13.80 -0.40
C LEU A 35 18.09 -15.19 -0.49
N LEU A 36 18.92 -16.19 -0.77
CA LEU A 36 18.52 -17.59 -0.90
C LEU A 36 18.94 -18.42 0.33
N ILE A 37 20.02 -18.03 0.99
CA ILE A 37 20.64 -18.81 2.07
C ILE A 37 19.95 -18.46 3.40
N PRO A 38 19.29 -19.42 4.07
CA PRO A 38 18.67 -19.18 5.38
C PRO A 38 19.72 -19.07 6.50
N SER A 39 19.29 -18.50 7.63
CA SER A 39 20.04 -18.52 8.89
C SER A 39 19.37 -19.46 9.88
N LEU A 40 20.03 -20.56 10.24
CA LEU A 40 19.51 -21.49 11.27
C LEU A 40 19.36 -20.81 12.64
N LYS A 41 20.19 -19.80 12.93
CA LYS A 41 20.06 -18.98 14.15
C LYS A 41 18.70 -18.29 14.23
N ALA A 42 18.06 -18.02 13.10
CA ALA A 42 16.77 -17.35 13.02
C ALA A 42 15.59 -18.23 13.45
N LEU A 43 15.76 -19.56 13.54
CA LEU A 43 14.71 -20.47 14.01
C LEU A 43 14.19 -20.08 15.41
N ARG A 44 15.07 -19.61 16.31
CA ARG A 44 14.69 -19.15 17.65
C ARG A 44 13.82 -17.88 17.67
N TYR A 45 13.76 -17.17 16.54
CA TYR A 45 13.01 -15.91 16.39
C TYR A 45 11.67 -16.09 15.68
N LEU A 46 11.43 -17.24 15.02
CA LEU A 46 10.13 -17.55 14.44
C LEU A 46 8.96 -17.36 15.42
N PRO A 47 8.99 -17.86 16.67
CA PRO A 47 7.91 -17.64 17.62
C PRO A 47 7.87 -16.21 18.20
N LYS A 48 8.90 -15.39 17.96
CA LYS A 48 8.98 -14.00 18.46
C LYS A 48 8.53 -12.96 17.42
N ALA A 49 8.52 -13.33 16.14
CA ALA A 49 8.13 -12.45 15.05
C ALA A 49 6.61 -12.51 14.84
N ASP A 50 5.96 -11.35 14.75
CA ASP A 50 4.55 -11.31 14.36
C ASP A 50 4.41 -11.46 12.84
N LEU A 51 4.26 -12.70 12.40
CA LEU A 51 4.02 -13.02 10.99
C LEU A 51 2.54 -13.09 10.63
N SER A 52 1.63 -12.86 11.59
CA SER A 52 0.19 -13.04 11.37
C SER A 52 -0.37 -11.97 10.43
N ALA A 53 -0.11 -10.70 10.73
CA ALA A 53 -0.56 -9.55 9.94
C ALA A 53 -0.14 -9.63 8.45
N PRO A 54 1.15 -9.86 8.08
CA PRO A 54 1.52 -9.97 6.68
C PRO A 54 0.88 -11.17 5.97
N VAL A 55 0.70 -12.30 6.67
CA VAL A 55 0.04 -13.49 6.13
C VAL A 55 -1.43 -13.21 5.80
N VAL A 56 -2.15 -12.59 6.73
CA VAL A 56 -3.55 -12.19 6.55
C VAL A 56 -3.68 -11.21 5.37
N LEU A 57 -2.87 -10.16 5.34
CA LEU A 57 -2.92 -9.17 4.26
C LEU A 57 -2.61 -9.80 2.90
N LYS A 58 -1.64 -10.71 2.82
CA LYS A 58 -1.33 -11.42 1.57
C LYS A 58 -2.51 -12.28 1.11
N ARG A 59 -3.17 -12.98 2.02
CA ARG A 59 -4.37 -13.78 1.73
C ARG A 59 -5.48 -12.90 1.19
N ASP A 60 -5.77 -11.79 1.87
CA ASP A 60 -6.86 -10.89 1.50
C ASP A 60 -6.59 -10.18 0.16
N ASP A 61 -5.34 -9.74 -0.07
CA ASP A 61 -4.88 -9.22 -1.37
C ASP A 61 -5.04 -10.26 -2.50
N PHE A 62 -4.67 -11.52 -2.24
CA PHE A 62 -4.81 -12.60 -3.21
C PHE A 62 -6.28 -12.84 -3.57
N LEU A 63 -7.15 -12.97 -2.57
CA LEU A 63 -8.59 -13.19 -2.75
C LEU A 63 -9.24 -12.00 -3.46
N ALA A 64 -8.87 -10.77 -3.10
CA ALA A 64 -9.40 -9.56 -3.71
C ALA A 64 -9.00 -9.42 -5.19
N LYS A 65 -7.82 -9.93 -5.60
CA LYS A 65 -7.33 -9.89 -6.99
C LYS A 65 -7.80 -11.04 -7.86
N ARG A 66 -7.78 -12.28 -7.35
CA ARG A 66 -7.93 -13.51 -8.15
C ARG A 66 -9.22 -14.27 -7.84
N GLY A 67 -10.00 -13.83 -6.86
CA GLY A 67 -11.17 -14.57 -6.40
C GLY A 67 -10.80 -15.91 -5.76
N ARG A 68 -11.76 -16.83 -5.70
CA ARG A 68 -11.67 -18.10 -4.96
C ARG A 68 -11.20 -19.29 -5.83
N TRP A 69 -10.29 -19.06 -6.78
CA TRP A 69 -9.76 -20.16 -7.60
C TRP A 69 -8.92 -21.18 -6.79
N LEU A 70 -8.35 -20.75 -5.67
CA LEU A 70 -7.68 -21.61 -4.69
C LEU A 70 -8.49 -21.61 -3.38
N PRO A 71 -8.61 -22.76 -2.69
CA PRO A 71 -9.28 -22.82 -1.40
C PRO A 71 -8.61 -21.90 -0.38
N ALA A 72 -9.39 -21.01 0.25
CA ALA A 72 -8.88 -20.02 1.19
C ALA A 72 -8.12 -20.66 2.37
N TRP A 73 -8.52 -21.87 2.79
CA TRP A 73 -7.88 -22.63 3.85
C TRP A 73 -6.45 -23.09 3.52
N LEU A 74 -6.07 -23.19 2.24
CA LEU A 74 -4.70 -23.51 1.81
C LEU A 74 -3.80 -22.27 1.74
N LEU A 75 -4.37 -21.10 1.46
CA LEU A 75 -3.60 -19.87 1.24
C LEU A 75 -2.84 -19.43 2.47
N GLU A 76 -3.46 -19.56 3.64
CA GLU A 76 -2.88 -19.12 4.89
C GLU A 76 -1.70 -20.00 5.36
N PRO A 77 -1.83 -21.34 5.47
CA PRO A 77 -0.70 -22.21 5.80
C PRO A 77 0.49 -22.05 4.85
N VAL A 78 0.24 -22.00 3.54
CA VAL A 78 1.29 -21.78 2.54
C VAL A 78 1.95 -20.42 2.74
N SER A 79 1.17 -19.38 3.02
CA SER A 79 1.71 -18.04 3.29
C SER A 79 2.50 -17.99 4.59
N ARG A 80 2.12 -18.75 5.63
CA ARG A 80 2.91 -18.88 6.87
C ARG A 80 4.25 -19.56 6.61
N LEU A 81 4.27 -20.65 5.83
CA LEU A 81 5.52 -21.32 5.44
C LEU A 81 6.41 -20.37 4.63
N GLU A 82 5.84 -19.64 3.67
CA GLU A 82 6.59 -18.65 2.91
C GLU A 82 7.10 -17.50 3.81
N ALA A 83 6.32 -17.08 4.81
CA ALA A 83 6.71 -16.03 5.75
C ALA A 83 7.89 -16.49 6.61
N ALA A 84 7.81 -17.70 7.18
CA ALA A 84 8.89 -18.32 7.93
C ALA A 84 10.16 -18.45 7.06
N TRP A 85 10.01 -18.92 5.82
CA TRP A 85 11.14 -19.04 4.90
C TRP A 85 11.80 -17.69 4.57
N ASN A 86 11.01 -16.64 4.34
CA ASN A 86 11.54 -15.29 4.15
C ASN A 86 12.22 -14.79 5.42
N LEU A 87 11.64 -15.03 6.61
CA LEU A 87 12.25 -14.64 7.87
C LEU A 87 13.65 -15.25 8.01
N LEU A 88 13.78 -16.56 7.81
CA LEU A 88 15.07 -17.26 7.92
C LEU A 88 16.13 -16.68 6.97
N ARG A 89 15.76 -16.35 5.74
CA ARG A 89 16.69 -15.79 4.73
C ARG A 89 17.03 -14.34 4.99
N TYR A 90 16.07 -13.53 5.42
CA TYR A 90 16.28 -12.11 5.68
C TYR A 90 17.08 -11.88 6.95
N PHE A 91 16.88 -12.71 7.98
CA PHE A 91 17.62 -12.63 9.26
C PHE A 91 19.13 -12.82 9.08
N ARG A 92 19.58 -13.44 7.98
CA ARG A 92 21.01 -13.56 7.65
C ARG A 92 21.67 -12.22 7.35
N VAL A 93 20.92 -11.24 6.83
CA VAL A 93 21.45 -9.98 6.30
C VAL A 93 20.92 -8.74 7.02
N ILE A 94 19.76 -8.84 7.66
CA ILE A 94 19.25 -7.81 8.56
C ILE A 94 19.82 -8.17 9.94
N THR A 95 20.97 -7.60 10.26
CA THR A 95 21.72 -7.88 11.49
C THR A 95 21.81 -6.65 12.41
N PRO A 96 22.13 -6.81 13.71
CA PRO A 96 22.22 -5.70 14.66
C PRO A 96 23.29 -4.64 14.35
N GLU A 97 24.19 -4.87 13.40
CA GLU A 97 25.19 -3.89 12.97
C GLU A 97 24.58 -2.66 12.26
N TYR A 98 23.34 -2.79 11.79
CA TYR A 98 22.58 -1.70 11.18
C TYR A 98 21.76 -0.97 12.24
N GLY A 99 21.88 0.36 12.30
CA GLY A 99 21.04 1.17 13.20
C GLY A 99 19.66 1.50 12.61
N GLN A 100 19.49 1.31 11.30
CA GLN A 100 18.26 1.66 10.59
C GLN A 100 17.98 0.72 9.40
N LEU A 101 16.70 0.37 9.21
CA LEU A 101 16.15 -0.28 8.02
C LEU A 101 15.26 0.71 7.26
N MET A 102 15.44 0.85 5.95
CA MET A 102 14.53 1.57 5.07
C MET A 102 13.80 0.61 4.13
N VAL A 103 12.47 0.67 4.08
CA VAL A 103 11.62 -0.17 3.24
C VAL A 103 10.65 0.66 2.41
N TRP A 104 10.27 0.15 1.24
CA TRP A 104 9.22 0.76 0.43
C TRP A 104 7.90 0.15 0.80
N ASN A 105 7.07 0.92 1.50
CA ASN A 105 5.86 0.48 2.18
C ASN A 105 6.13 -0.63 3.22
N GLY A 106 5.64 -0.45 4.44
CA GLY A 106 5.96 -1.33 5.57
C GLY A 106 5.09 -2.57 5.73
N ILE A 107 3.86 -2.56 5.19
CA ILE A 107 2.84 -3.55 5.56
C ILE A 107 2.75 -4.72 4.59
N LEU A 108 3.27 -4.56 3.36
CA LEU A 108 3.24 -5.60 2.34
C LEU A 108 4.08 -6.82 2.76
N PHE A 109 3.60 -8.01 2.41
CA PHE A 109 4.09 -9.31 2.89
C PHE A 109 5.61 -9.40 3.15
N ARG A 110 6.45 -9.17 2.13
CA ARG A 110 7.91 -9.31 2.26
C ARG A 110 8.54 -8.19 3.07
N GLN A 111 8.05 -6.96 2.92
CA GLN A 111 8.55 -5.81 3.66
C GLN A 111 8.22 -5.91 5.14
N ALA A 112 6.99 -6.29 5.49
CA ALA A 112 6.57 -6.52 6.86
C ALA A 112 7.45 -7.56 7.56
N ILE A 113 7.81 -8.66 6.89
CA ILE A 113 8.74 -9.66 7.45
C ILE A 113 10.12 -9.05 7.73
N ALA A 114 10.64 -8.20 6.83
CA ALA A 114 11.90 -7.50 7.06
C ALA A 114 11.80 -6.49 8.23
N VAL A 115 10.65 -5.80 8.34
CA VAL A 115 10.35 -4.88 9.45
C VAL A 115 10.28 -5.61 10.78
N GLU A 116 9.67 -6.80 10.85
CA GLU A 116 9.64 -7.61 12.07
C GLU A 116 11.04 -8.01 12.53
N ILE A 117 11.93 -8.39 11.60
CA ILE A 117 13.34 -8.68 11.95
C ILE A 117 14.05 -7.43 12.47
N ALA A 118 13.83 -6.28 11.83
CA ALA A 118 14.40 -5.02 12.28
C ALA A 118 13.93 -4.65 13.70
N LYS A 119 12.65 -4.85 14.02
CA LYS A 119 12.11 -4.67 15.37
C LYS A 119 12.76 -5.62 16.38
N LEU A 120 12.92 -6.89 16.04
CA LEU A 120 13.61 -7.89 16.88
C LEU A 120 15.08 -7.52 17.17
N HIS A 121 15.69 -6.73 16.30
CA HIS A 121 17.04 -6.19 16.47
C HIS A 121 17.10 -4.79 17.07
N GLY A 122 15.95 -4.19 17.43
CA GLY A 122 15.88 -2.83 17.98
C GLY A 122 16.28 -1.75 16.96
N MET A 123 16.21 -2.05 15.67
CA MET A 123 16.57 -1.11 14.61
C MET A 123 15.47 -0.06 14.42
N ARG A 124 15.86 1.18 14.05
CA ARG A 124 14.89 2.16 13.57
C ARG A 124 14.38 1.76 12.19
N VAL A 125 13.07 1.89 11.96
CA VAL A 125 12.49 1.61 10.64
C VAL A 125 12.02 2.93 10.02
N VAL A 126 12.37 3.13 8.76
CA VAL A 126 11.94 4.27 7.96
C VAL A 126 11.18 3.76 6.74
N TYR A 127 9.99 4.29 6.54
CA TYR A 127 9.08 3.86 5.48
C TYR A 127 9.09 4.88 4.36
N ALA A 128 9.24 4.39 3.13
CA ALA A 128 9.15 5.20 1.92
C ALA A 128 7.93 4.82 1.08
N GLU A 129 7.32 5.80 0.43
CA GLU A 129 6.25 5.61 -0.56
C GLU A 129 6.29 6.74 -1.58
N THR A 130 5.52 6.58 -2.66
CA THR A 130 5.23 7.67 -3.59
C THR A 130 4.60 8.84 -2.83
N GLY A 131 5.07 10.07 -3.08
CA GLY A 131 4.50 11.27 -2.49
C GLY A 131 3.13 11.64 -3.06
N LEU A 132 2.39 12.47 -2.34
CA LEU A 132 1.05 12.96 -2.74
C LEU A 132 1.11 13.84 -4.01
N LEU A 133 2.23 14.54 -4.21
CA LEU A 133 2.47 15.38 -5.38
C LEU A 133 3.41 14.70 -6.38
N PRO A 134 3.27 14.97 -7.69
CA PRO A 134 4.16 14.43 -8.72
C PRO A 134 5.64 14.69 -8.42
N GLY A 135 6.47 13.67 -8.63
CA GLY A 135 7.92 13.77 -8.42
C GLY A 135 8.36 13.88 -6.95
N ARG A 136 7.43 13.72 -5.99
CA ARG A 136 7.75 13.71 -4.57
C ARG A 136 7.74 12.29 -4.01
N ILE A 137 8.41 12.12 -2.88
CA ILE A 137 8.42 10.91 -2.07
C ILE A 137 7.94 11.25 -0.66
N THR A 138 7.28 10.31 -0.03
CA THR A 138 6.98 10.35 1.41
C THR A 138 8.01 9.49 2.12
N VAL A 139 8.63 10.03 3.16
CA VAL A 139 9.57 9.32 4.03
C VAL A 139 9.18 9.60 5.47
N ASP A 140 8.92 8.57 6.25
CA ASP A 140 8.33 8.72 7.58
C ASP A 140 8.77 7.56 8.50
N PRO A 141 9.20 7.84 9.74
CA PRO A 141 9.64 6.81 10.69
C PRO A 141 8.49 6.05 11.38
N LYS A 142 7.25 6.56 11.36
CA LYS A 142 6.07 5.89 11.95
C LYS A 142 5.40 4.94 10.96
N GLY A 143 5.31 5.33 9.68
CA GLY A 143 4.62 4.58 8.66
C GLY A 143 4.29 5.43 7.44
N VAL A 144 3.69 4.84 6.42
CA VAL A 144 3.20 5.57 5.24
C VAL A 144 1.69 5.37 5.08
N ASN A 145 1.04 6.23 4.29
CA ASN A 145 -0.42 6.22 4.10
C ASN A 145 -1.14 6.35 5.45
N TYR A 146 -2.10 5.48 5.77
CA TYR A 146 -2.83 5.52 7.04
C TYR A 146 -1.92 5.52 8.28
N TYR A 147 -0.74 4.90 8.26
CA TYR A 147 0.17 4.85 9.41
C TYR A 147 1.17 6.00 9.48
N ASN A 148 1.04 7.02 8.63
CA ASN A 148 1.95 8.17 8.65
C ASN A 148 1.87 8.97 9.96
N SER A 149 2.90 9.78 10.18
CA SER A 149 3.05 10.69 11.30
C SER A 149 2.29 12.00 11.17
N ALA A 150 1.52 12.20 10.07
CA ALA A 150 0.75 13.41 9.90
C ALA A 150 -0.30 13.53 11.02
N PRO A 151 -0.48 14.74 11.60
CA PRO A 151 -1.49 14.99 12.61
C PRO A 151 -2.89 14.61 12.13
N ARG A 152 -3.73 14.17 13.06
CA ARG A 152 -5.11 13.74 12.77
C ARG A 152 -6.14 14.73 13.27
N GLU A 153 -5.70 15.60 14.15
CA GLU A 153 -6.53 16.60 14.81
C GLU A 153 -6.75 17.78 13.86
N ARG A 154 -8.02 18.09 13.63
CA ARG A 154 -8.44 19.23 12.80
C ARG A 154 -7.76 20.54 13.21
N HIS A 155 -7.63 20.77 14.52
CA HIS A 155 -7.04 22.00 15.05
C HIS A 155 -5.60 22.23 14.57
N PHE A 156 -4.82 21.17 14.31
CA PHE A 156 -3.44 21.31 13.84
C PHE A 156 -3.43 22.01 12.47
N PHE A 157 -4.31 21.58 11.58
CA PHE A 157 -4.40 22.14 10.22
C PHE A 157 -5.04 23.53 10.21
N GLU A 158 -5.99 23.81 11.10
CA GLU A 158 -6.60 25.14 11.23
C GLU A 158 -5.61 26.17 11.80
N ALA A 159 -4.72 25.73 12.70
CA ALA A 159 -3.65 26.57 13.25
C ALA A 159 -2.44 26.69 12.32
N TYR A 160 -2.29 25.79 11.34
CA TYR A 160 -1.18 25.82 10.41
C TYR A 160 -1.17 27.11 9.58
N ARG A 161 0.00 27.74 9.49
CA ARG A 161 0.25 28.93 8.67
C ARG A 161 1.40 28.63 7.73
N CYS A 162 1.23 28.97 6.45
CA CYS A 162 2.24 28.78 5.44
C CYS A 162 2.12 29.88 4.41
N ASP A 163 3.15 30.72 4.32
CA ASP A 163 3.20 31.86 3.39
C ASP A 163 3.62 31.42 1.98
N LYS A 164 3.84 30.11 1.76
CA LYS A 164 4.17 29.60 0.43
C LYS A 164 2.91 29.60 -0.43
N PRO A 165 2.95 30.18 -1.64
CA PRO A 165 1.82 30.11 -2.55
C PRO A 165 1.53 28.64 -2.87
N LEU A 166 0.27 28.25 -2.69
CA LEU A 166 -0.18 26.94 -3.14
C LEU A 166 -0.18 26.92 -4.68
N PRO A 167 0.16 25.78 -5.30
CA PRO A 167 0.05 25.66 -6.75
C PRO A 167 -1.40 25.86 -7.16
N GLY A 168 -1.68 26.90 -7.95
CA GLY A 168 -3.03 27.23 -8.43
C GLY A 168 -3.58 26.24 -9.47
N THR A 169 -2.73 25.35 -10.00
CA THR A 169 -3.10 24.38 -11.03
C THR A 169 -2.80 22.97 -10.57
N LEU A 170 -3.82 22.11 -10.58
CA LEU A 170 -3.67 20.67 -10.34
C LEU A 170 -3.19 19.99 -11.62
N ILE A 171 -2.08 19.24 -11.53
CA ILE A 171 -1.54 18.48 -12.65
C ILE A 171 -2.10 17.05 -12.58
N PRO A 172 -3.02 16.65 -13.47
CA PRO A 172 -3.54 15.29 -13.47
C PRO A 172 -2.44 14.31 -13.83
N ARG A 173 -2.39 13.20 -13.10
CA ARG A 173 -1.48 12.10 -13.43
C ARG A 173 -1.97 11.42 -14.72
N ASN A 174 -1.07 11.18 -15.66
CA ASN A 174 -1.40 10.41 -16.86
C ASN A 174 -1.83 8.98 -16.46
N PRO A 175 -3.09 8.55 -16.72
CA PRO A 175 -3.57 7.26 -16.27
C PRO A 175 -2.89 6.12 -17.04
N LYS A 176 -2.46 5.08 -16.32
CA LYS A 176 -1.76 3.91 -16.92
C LYS A 176 -2.60 3.18 -17.97
N ASN A 177 -3.92 3.22 -17.84
CA ASN A 177 -4.86 2.58 -18.75
C ASN A 177 -5.74 3.63 -19.45
N ALA A 178 -5.19 4.79 -19.83
CA ALA A 178 -5.93 5.85 -20.52
C ALA A 178 -6.73 5.32 -21.72
N GLY A 179 -6.15 4.39 -22.47
CA GLY A 179 -6.79 3.73 -23.61
C GLY A 179 -8.08 2.96 -23.26
N LYS A 180 -8.22 2.43 -22.03
CA LYS A 180 -9.46 1.76 -21.57
C LYS A 180 -10.66 2.70 -21.61
N PHE A 181 -10.42 4.01 -21.45
CA PHE A 181 -11.47 5.03 -21.40
C PHE A 181 -11.52 5.87 -22.68
N ALA A 182 -10.64 5.62 -23.66
CA ALA A 182 -10.61 6.39 -24.91
C ALA A 182 -11.90 6.21 -25.74
N SER A 183 -12.51 5.02 -25.67
CA SER A 183 -13.79 4.69 -26.29
C SER A 183 -14.99 4.88 -25.37
N ALA A 184 -14.79 5.36 -24.14
CA ALA A 184 -15.90 5.57 -23.21
C ALA A 184 -16.83 6.67 -23.72
N ARG A 185 -18.13 6.41 -23.69
CA ARG A 185 -19.15 7.39 -24.07
C ARG A 185 -18.99 8.64 -23.19
N LYS A 186 -18.82 9.80 -23.83
CA LYS A 186 -18.88 11.08 -23.13
C LYS A 186 -20.32 11.31 -22.71
N ILE A 187 -20.56 11.38 -21.42
CA ILE A 187 -21.85 11.73 -20.84
C ILE A 187 -21.82 13.21 -20.44
N ALA A 188 -22.92 13.92 -20.68
CA ALA A 188 -23.12 15.22 -20.05
C ALA A 188 -23.28 14.98 -18.55
N LEU A 189 -22.51 15.70 -17.73
CA LEU A 189 -22.64 15.59 -16.28
C LEU A 189 -23.90 16.37 -15.84
N PRO A 190 -24.65 15.87 -14.85
CA PRO A 190 -25.70 16.65 -14.22
C PRO A 190 -25.15 17.96 -13.66
N GLU A 191 -25.98 18.99 -13.55
CA GLU A 191 -25.56 20.27 -12.96
C GLU A 191 -25.19 20.10 -11.48
N ARG A 192 -25.93 19.25 -10.75
CA ARG A 192 -25.70 18.92 -9.34
C ARG A 192 -25.56 17.42 -9.18
N TYR A 193 -24.41 16.99 -8.68
CA TYR A 193 -24.15 15.58 -8.41
C TYR A 193 -23.20 15.39 -7.23
N VAL A 194 -23.29 14.23 -6.61
CA VAL A 194 -22.33 13.73 -5.63
C VAL A 194 -21.34 12.83 -6.36
N PHE A 195 -20.06 13.20 -6.35
CA PHE A 195 -19.01 12.41 -6.99
C PHE A 195 -18.54 11.27 -6.07
N ILE A 196 -18.61 10.04 -6.56
CA ILE A 196 -18.21 8.84 -5.83
C ILE A 196 -17.00 8.19 -6.53
N PRO A 197 -15.75 8.48 -6.09
CA PRO A 197 -14.57 7.88 -6.68
C PRO A 197 -14.43 6.43 -6.19
N PHE A 198 -14.46 5.48 -7.13
CA PHE A 198 -14.02 4.13 -6.81
C PHE A 198 -12.50 4.11 -6.62
N GLN A 199 -12.07 3.23 -5.73
CA GLN A 199 -10.69 2.88 -5.49
C GLN A 199 -10.38 1.50 -6.07
N VAL A 200 -9.13 1.06 -5.95
CA VAL A 200 -8.76 -0.31 -6.30
C VAL A 200 -9.20 -1.22 -5.16
N ASP A 201 -9.97 -2.29 -5.44
CA ASP A 201 -10.55 -3.16 -4.41
C ASP A 201 -9.51 -3.83 -3.51
N TYR A 202 -8.34 -4.13 -4.07
CA TYR A 202 -7.21 -4.74 -3.39
C TYR A 202 -6.20 -3.70 -2.92
N ASP A 203 -6.57 -2.41 -2.88
CA ASP A 203 -5.75 -1.41 -2.20
C ASP A 203 -5.66 -1.79 -0.72
N THR A 204 -4.44 -1.81 -0.20
CA THR A 204 -4.18 -2.02 1.23
C THR A 204 -5.03 -1.11 2.11
N GLN A 205 -5.30 0.14 1.71
CA GLN A 205 -6.12 1.05 2.51
C GLN A 205 -7.57 0.59 2.62
N ILE A 206 -8.12 -0.04 1.58
CA ILE A 206 -9.44 -0.67 1.64
C ILE A 206 -9.36 -1.93 2.49
N LEU A 207 -8.39 -2.81 2.22
CA LEU A 207 -8.27 -4.11 2.89
C LEU A 207 -8.01 -4.01 4.40
N THR A 208 -7.28 -2.99 4.87
CA THR A 208 -6.86 -2.90 6.28
C THR A 208 -7.44 -1.72 7.04
N HIS A 209 -7.99 -0.70 6.36
CA HIS A 209 -8.43 0.55 7.00
C HIS A 209 -9.86 0.97 6.64
N SER A 210 -10.63 0.12 5.96
CA SER A 210 -12.05 0.33 5.70
C SER A 210 -12.91 -0.67 6.48
N PRO A 211 -13.24 -0.39 7.76
CA PRO A 211 -13.96 -1.34 8.61
C PRO A 211 -15.41 -1.57 8.18
N TRP A 212 -16.00 -0.63 7.45
CA TRP A 212 -17.39 -0.70 6.99
C TRP A 212 -17.50 -1.13 5.53
N ILE A 213 -16.78 -0.43 4.63
CA ILE A 213 -16.88 -0.66 3.18
C ILE A 213 -15.77 -1.63 2.74
N ARG A 214 -16.14 -2.89 2.56
CA ARG A 214 -15.21 -3.99 2.16
C ARG A 214 -14.68 -3.88 0.73
N ASP A 215 -15.48 -3.36 -0.19
CA ASP A 215 -15.12 -3.24 -1.61
C ASP A 215 -16.03 -2.21 -2.32
N MET A 216 -15.77 -1.97 -3.60
CA MET A 216 -16.51 -0.96 -4.38
C MET A 216 -17.93 -1.40 -4.75
N ARG A 217 -18.24 -2.71 -4.71
CA ARG A 217 -19.62 -3.18 -4.90
C ARG A 217 -20.46 -2.85 -3.68
N MET A 218 -19.94 -3.10 -2.48
CA MET A 218 -20.62 -2.69 -1.25
C MET A 218 -20.78 -1.17 -1.19
N LEU A 219 -19.77 -0.38 -1.59
CA LEU A 219 -19.92 1.07 -1.68
C LEU A 219 -21.09 1.45 -2.60
N PHE A 220 -21.18 0.83 -3.78
CA PHE A 220 -22.28 1.05 -4.70
C PHE A 220 -23.63 0.70 -4.06
N ASP A 221 -23.75 -0.48 -3.43
CA ASP A 221 -25.00 -0.92 -2.80
C ASP A 221 -25.47 0.05 -1.70
N GLN A 222 -24.55 0.57 -0.89
CA GLN A 222 -24.88 1.57 0.13
C GLN A 222 -25.36 2.89 -0.48
N ILE A 223 -24.67 3.38 -1.52
CA ILE A 223 -25.06 4.63 -2.18
C ILE A 223 -26.36 4.46 -2.99
N GLU A 224 -26.61 3.30 -3.58
CA GLU A 224 -27.88 2.97 -4.25
C GLU A 224 -29.05 2.93 -3.26
N ALA A 225 -28.85 2.42 -2.06
CA ALA A 225 -29.86 2.50 -1.01
C ALA A 225 -30.16 3.96 -0.64
N ILE A 226 -29.12 4.78 -0.45
CA ILE A 226 -29.26 6.21 -0.14
C ILE A 226 -29.95 6.96 -1.29
N SER A 227 -29.63 6.66 -2.55
CA SER A 227 -30.20 7.39 -3.68
C SER A 227 -31.71 7.21 -3.83
N ARG A 228 -32.27 6.11 -3.30
CA ARG A 228 -33.73 5.90 -3.24
C ARG A 228 -34.41 6.80 -2.22
N GLU A 229 -33.70 7.24 -1.19
CA GLU A 229 -34.20 8.14 -0.15
C GLU A 229 -34.08 9.63 -0.56
N VAL A 230 -33.14 9.96 -1.46
CA VAL A 230 -32.90 11.32 -1.96
C VAL A 230 -32.89 11.37 -3.51
N PRO A 231 -34.05 11.15 -4.15
CA PRO A 231 -34.15 10.99 -5.61
C PRO A 231 -33.77 12.25 -6.40
N GLU A 232 -33.71 13.42 -5.77
CA GLU A 232 -33.29 14.69 -6.36
C GLU A 232 -31.77 14.83 -6.54
N LEU A 233 -30.97 13.98 -5.89
CA LEU A 233 -29.52 14.00 -6.00
C LEU A 233 -29.02 12.95 -6.99
N HIS A 234 -28.20 13.39 -7.95
CA HIS A 234 -27.50 12.48 -8.85
C HIS A 234 -26.19 11.99 -8.22
N PHE A 235 -25.94 10.68 -8.23
CA PHE A 235 -24.69 10.08 -7.76
C PHE A 235 -23.85 9.64 -8.96
N LEU A 236 -22.66 10.22 -9.10
CA LEU A 236 -21.75 9.93 -10.21
C LEU A 236 -20.60 9.03 -9.75
N PHE A 237 -20.69 7.75 -10.08
CA PHE A 237 -19.63 6.78 -9.80
C PHE A 237 -18.52 6.86 -10.84
N LYS A 238 -17.27 6.95 -10.38
CA LYS A 238 -16.10 6.97 -11.25
C LYS A 238 -15.16 5.81 -10.94
N GLU A 239 -15.11 4.84 -11.84
CA GLU A 239 -14.15 3.73 -11.76
C GLU A 239 -12.68 4.19 -11.69
N HIS A 240 -11.89 3.51 -10.85
CA HIS A 240 -10.47 3.79 -10.71
C HIS A 240 -9.70 3.40 -11.98
N PRO A 241 -8.88 4.30 -12.58
CA PRO A 241 -8.24 4.04 -13.87
C PRO A 241 -7.22 2.91 -13.85
N SER A 242 -6.65 2.60 -12.68
CA SER A 242 -5.68 1.50 -12.53
C SER A 242 -6.30 0.21 -11.98
N SER A 243 -7.62 0.15 -11.77
CA SER A 243 -8.26 -1.11 -11.37
C SER A 243 -8.29 -2.06 -12.56
N ILE A 244 -7.93 -3.32 -12.32
CA ILE A 244 -8.08 -4.40 -13.29
C ILE A 244 -9.51 -4.96 -13.31
N LYS A 245 -10.33 -4.66 -12.29
CA LYS A 245 -11.71 -5.09 -12.25
C LYS A 245 -12.59 -4.23 -13.15
N SER A 246 -13.66 -4.84 -13.65
CA SER A 246 -14.80 -4.18 -14.26
C SER A 246 -16.06 -4.47 -13.45
N TYR A 247 -17.09 -3.65 -13.65
CA TYR A 247 -18.34 -3.71 -12.91
C TYR A 247 -19.56 -3.72 -13.84
N PRO A 248 -19.64 -4.64 -14.83
CA PRO A 248 -20.79 -4.71 -15.73
C PRO A 248 -22.11 -4.94 -14.98
N ASP A 249 -22.03 -5.67 -13.86
CA ASP A 249 -23.15 -5.90 -12.93
C ASP A 249 -23.68 -4.60 -12.31
N LEU A 250 -22.81 -3.64 -12.01
CA LEU A 250 -23.21 -2.34 -11.47
C LEU A 250 -23.71 -1.41 -12.59
N HIS A 251 -23.12 -1.49 -13.79
CA HIS A 251 -23.58 -0.70 -14.94
C HIS A 251 -25.00 -1.05 -15.37
N ALA A 252 -25.41 -2.31 -15.19
CA ALA A 252 -26.78 -2.74 -15.48
C ALA A 252 -27.83 -2.23 -14.47
N ARG A 253 -27.39 -1.77 -13.29
CA ARG A 253 -28.23 -1.23 -12.22
C ARG A 253 -28.25 0.29 -12.16
N ALA A 254 -27.28 0.93 -12.80
CA ALA A 254 -27.05 2.38 -12.77
C ALA A 254 -27.91 3.15 -13.79
#